data_AF-C4M0S8-F1
#
_entry.id   AF-C4M0S8-F1
#
_cell.length_a   1.000
_cell.length_b   1.000
_cell.length_c   1.000
_cell.angle_alpha   90.00
_cell.angle_beta   90.00
_cell.angle_gamma   90.00
#
_symmetry.space_group_name_H-M   'P 1'
#
loop_
_entity.id
_entity.type
_entity.pdbx_description
1 polymer ?
#
loop_
_entity_poly.entity_id
_entity_poly.type
_entity_poly.pdbx_seq_one_letter_code
_entity_poly.pdbx_strand_id
1 'polypeptide(L)'
;MNKVSQSLSLYYRLLLIMLFLFFTVKQTNIVVEKFFPSKLFYQWVTRNGKYSQTRELAAFKTNSFFNRYLHFNSSYDLSNYLSRYVPERIEIGPIFDHLLFNKTNTATMREFVIDIDIDDYDDIRYCCSSTQVCKKCWILMSCAAKVIHHIFQEQFGMKHILNVFSGRRGIHFWICDEQALHFNEQMRTYITKYFSLFTNQCTNKDNHPIIDIHEEYPLYNEVYQILEPYFEDYCEKQEIFKIEQRKEQLLNLLPQNETSQVIRKFNNLSWTLLKEHFKNNKTTLMSIVFTYLYPRIDTNVSVQLNHLLKAPFCIHPSTNKVCIPINFNTIDSFDPNKVPTLQSLQESKLLSFYSFNDSIELFSRFVKESIQ
;
A
#
# COMPACT_ATOMS: atom_id res chain seq x y z
N MET A 1 27.43 -32.54 37.50
CA MET A 1 27.24 -32.79 36.05
C MET A 1 26.17 -31.90 35.38
N ASN A 2 25.37 -31.09 36.10
CA ASN A 2 24.27 -30.31 35.49
C ASN A 2 24.61 -28.90 34.94
N LYS A 3 25.75 -28.29 35.31
CA LYS A 3 26.14 -26.96 34.77
C LYS A 3 26.80 -27.03 33.39
N VAL A 4 27.48 -28.14 33.07
CA VAL A 4 28.20 -28.33 31.79
C VAL A 4 27.23 -28.66 30.65
N SER A 5 26.15 -29.39 30.91
CA SER A 5 25.12 -29.69 29.88
C SER A 5 24.28 -28.46 29.52
N GLN A 6 24.01 -27.57 30.47
CA GLN A 6 23.31 -26.30 30.21
C GLN A 6 24.16 -25.31 29.40
N SER A 7 25.48 -25.22 29.68
CA SER A 7 26.39 -24.37 28.90
C SER A 7 26.61 -24.89 27.48
N LEU A 8 26.71 -26.22 27.29
CA LEU A 8 26.77 -26.86 25.97
C LEU A 8 25.48 -26.57 25.16
N SER A 9 24.31 -26.68 25.77
CA SER A 9 23.01 -26.36 25.13
C SER A 9 22.93 -24.90 24.67
N LEU A 10 23.40 -23.96 25.51
CA LEU A 10 23.44 -22.53 25.16
C LEU A 10 24.42 -22.25 24.01
N TYR A 11 25.58 -22.90 24.01
CA TYR A 11 26.59 -22.79 22.95
C TYR A 11 26.08 -23.30 21.60
N TYR A 12 25.41 -24.46 21.56
CA TYR A 12 24.81 -24.98 20.32
C TYR A 12 23.69 -24.07 19.79
N ARG A 13 22.87 -23.48 20.68
CA ARG A 13 21.85 -22.49 20.28
C ARG A 13 22.49 -21.23 19.69
N LEU A 14 23.55 -20.71 20.32
CA LEU A 14 24.31 -19.57 19.80
C LEU A 14 24.98 -19.87 18.45
N LEU A 15 25.53 -21.08 18.29
CA LEU A 15 26.14 -21.52 17.03
C LEU A 15 25.10 -21.65 15.90
N LEU A 16 23.93 -22.21 16.20
CA LEU A 16 22.81 -22.30 15.25
C LEU A 16 22.28 -20.90 14.86
N ILE A 17 22.18 -19.99 15.81
CA ILE A 17 21.80 -18.59 15.55
C ILE A 17 22.87 -17.90 14.69
N MET A 18 24.15 -18.09 14.99
CA MET A 18 25.27 -17.53 14.21
C MET A 18 25.31 -18.08 12.79
N LEU A 19 25.12 -19.39 12.61
CA LEU A 19 25.03 -20.03 11.30
C LEU A 19 23.81 -19.53 10.53
N PHE A 20 22.64 -19.45 11.17
CA PHE A 20 21.42 -18.91 10.57
C PHE A 20 21.61 -17.45 10.14
N LEU A 21 22.18 -16.60 11.00
CA LEU A 21 22.51 -15.21 10.69
C LEU A 21 23.52 -15.10 9.55
N PHE A 22 24.56 -15.93 9.55
CA PHE A 22 25.58 -15.94 8.50
C PHE A 22 24.98 -16.35 7.14
N PHE A 23 24.16 -17.41 7.12
CA PHE A 23 23.44 -17.83 5.91
C PHE A 23 22.47 -16.76 5.42
N THR A 24 21.72 -16.12 6.33
CA THR A 24 20.78 -15.04 6.01
C THR A 24 21.51 -13.83 5.42
N VAL A 25 22.61 -13.39 6.04
CA VAL A 25 23.43 -12.26 5.53
C VAL A 25 24.01 -12.58 4.15
N LYS A 26 24.52 -13.80 3.94
CA LYS A 26 25.05 -14.22 2.64
C LYS A 26 23.96 -14.28 1.56
N GLN A 27 22.75 -14.72 1.92
CA GLN A 27 21.60 -14.74 1.01
C GLN A 27 21.12 -13.34 0.64
N THR A 28 21.04 -12.41 1.60
CA THR A 28 20.60 -11.04 1.34
C THR A 28 21.61 -10.25 0.51
N ASN A 29 22.91 -10.49 0.69
CA ASN A 29 23.99 -9.94 -0.16
C ASN A 29 23.78 -10.27 -1.64
N ILE A 30 23.59 -11.55 -1.95
CA ILE A 30 23.38 -12.03 -3.33
C ILE A 30 22.14 -11.40 -3.95
N VAL A 31 21.14 -11.05 -3.14
CA VAL A 31 19.84 -10.56 -3.62
C VAL A 31 19.90 -9.09 -3.95
N VAL A 32 20.55 -8.29 -3.12
CA VAL A 32 20.78 -6.89 -3.43
C VAL A 32 21.58 -6.77 -4.72
N GLU A 33 22.64 -7.57 -4.88
CA GLU A 33 23.46 -7.58 -6.09
C GLU A 33 22.71 -8.07 -7.34
N LYS A 34 21.81 -9.06 -7.19
CA LYS A 34 21.17 -9.75 -8.32
C LYS A 34 19.77 -9.26 -8.66
N PHE A 35 19.00 -8.79 -7.69
CA PHE A 35 17.56 -8.54 -7.81
C PHE A 35 17.11 -7.14 -7.41
N PHE A 36 17.95 -6.28 -6.82
CA PHE A 36 17.57 -4.88 -6.66
C PHE A 36 17.93 -4.09 -7.93
N PRO A 37 16.98 -3.45 -8.63
CA PRO A 37 17.27 -2.74 -9.88
C PRO A 37 17.90 -1.36 -9.62
N SER A 38 19.10 -1.35 -9.04
CA SER A 38 19.81 -0.13 -8.59
C SER A 38 19.85 0.96 -9.65
N LYS A 39 20.07 0.61 -10.92
CA LYS A 39 20.10 1.56 -12.03
C LYS A 39 18.75 2.26 -12.25
N LEU A 40 17.67 1.49 -12.42
CA LEU A 40 16.32 2.04 -12.64
C LEU A 40 15.83 2.81 -11.41
N PHE A 41 16.05 2.24 -10.22
CA PHE A 41 15.68 2.88 -8.96
C PHE A 41 16.40 4.22 -8.78
N TYR A 42 17.71 4.24 -9.01
CA TYR A 42 18.50 5.46 -8.96
C TYR A 42 18.00 6.52 -9.94
N GLN A 43 17.79 6.14 -11.21
CA GLN A 43 17.27 7.03 -12.23
C GLN A 43 15.94 7.65 -11.80
N TRP A 44 15.02 6.85 -11.28
CA TRP A 44 13.73 7.32 -10.77
C TRP A 44 13.86 8.32 -9.63
N VAL A 45 14.43 7.91 -8.50
CA VAL A 45 14.40 8.73 -7.27
C VAL A 45 15.24 10.00 -7.38
N THR A 46 16.27 10.00 -8.22
CA THR A 46 17.14 11.17 -8.43
C THR A 46 16.74 12.02 -9.63
N ARG A 47 15.70 11.65 -10.38
CA ARG A 47 15.34 12.25 -11.69
C ARG A 47 16.53 12.30 -12.63
N ASN A 48 17.05 11.11 -12.94
CA ASN A 48 18.22 10.87 -13.78
C ASN A 48 19.47 11.65 -13.33
N GLY A 49 19.70 11.67 -12.01
CA GLY A 49 20.87 12.29 -11.40
C GLY A 49 20.72 13.78 -11.03
N LYS A 50 19.62 14.43 -11.42
CA LYS A 50 19.36 15.86 -11.11
C LYS A 50 19.43 16.16 -9.61
N TYR A 51 18.96 15.23 -8.78
CA TYR A 51 18.88 15.38 -7.33
C TYR A 51 19.80 14.43 -6.55
N SER A 52 20.88 13.96 -7.16
CA SER A 52 21.80 12.98 -6.53
C SER A 52 22.45 13.45 -5.23
N GLN A 53 22.62 14.75 -5.05
CA GLN A 53 23.21 15.35 -3.84
C GLN A 53 22.18 15.74 -2.79
N THR A 54 20.89 15.73 -3.13
CA THR A 54 19.83 16.32 -2.30
C THR A 54 18.67 15.39 -2.01
N ARG A 55 18.52 14.28 -2.76
CA ARG A 55 17.57 13.22 -2.46
C ARG A 55 18.05 12.42 -1.25
N GLU A 56 17.28 12.44 -0.18
CA GLU A 56 17.50 11.53 0.94
C GLU A 56 17.00 10.11 0.60
N LEU A 57 17.87 9.15 0.88
CA LEU A 57 17.52 7.77 1.12
C LEU A 57 17.87 7.41 2.56
N ALA A 58 17.15 6.43 3.12
CA ALA A 58 17.43 5.90 4.43
C ALA A 58 17.54 4.39 4.40
N ALA A 59 18.49 3.84 5.17
CA ALA A 59 18.74 2.41 5.24
C ALA A 59 18.48 1.88 6.65
N PHE A 60 17.71 0.80 6.73
CA PHE A 60 17.30 0.18 7.98
C PHE A 60 17.83 -1.25 8.06
N LYS A 61 18.28 -1.65 9.24
CA LYS A 61 18.72 -3.02 9.54
C LYS A 61 18.48 -3.30 11.02
N THR A 62 17.73 -4.35 11.34
CA THR A 62 17.33 -4.69 12.71
C THR A 62 18.57 -4.90 13.57
N ASN A 63 18.59 -4.29 14.76
CA ASN A 63 19.72 -4.26 15.71
C ASN A 63 20.94 -3.42 15.29
N SER A 64 20.82 -2.56 14.26
CA SER A 64 21.86 -1.60 13.90
C SER A 64 21.31 -0.17 13.84
N PHE A 65 22.21 0.80 13.72
CA PHE A 65 21.83 2.20 13.55
C PHE A 65 21.05 2.41 12.26
N PHE A 66 19.94 3.13 12.40
CA PHE A 66 19.19 3.72 11.31
C PHE A 66 20.03 4.80 10.63
N ASN A 67 20.35 4.60 9.35
CA ASN A 67 21.19 5.52 8.58
C ASN A 67 20.29 6.42 7.70
N ARG A 68 20.11 7.66 8.14
CA ARG A 68 19.40 8.72 7.38
C ARG A 68 20.34 9.58 6.56
N TYR A 69 19.74 10.43 5.71
CA TYR A 69 20.44 11.43 4.92
C TYR A 69 21.49 10.83 3.97
N LEU A 70 21.30 9.56 3.57
CA LEU A 70 22.13 8.92 2.56
C LEU A 70 21.78 9.51 1.20
N HIS A 71 22.80 9.70 0.38
CA HIS A 71 22.68 10.10 -1.01
C HIS A 71 23.84 9.48 -1.80
N PHE A 72 23.68 9.37 -3.12
CA PHE A 72 24.62 8.63 -3.96
C PHE A 72 24.90 9.36 -5.26
N ASN A 73 26.18 9.46 -5.62
CA ASN A 73 26.62 10.17 -6.83
C ASN A 73 26.31 9.40 -8.12
N SER A 74 26.08 8.09 -8.01
CA SER A 74 25.75 7.23 -9.14
C SER A 74 24.94 6.00 -8.71
N SER A 75 24.31 5.33 -9.68
CA SER A 75 23.69 4.02 -9.43
C SER A 75 24.70 2.96 -9.00
N TYR A 76 25.98 3.11 -9.37
CA TYR A 76 27.06 2.22 -8.95
C TYR A 76 27.36 2.38 -7.45
N ASP A 77 27.44 3.62 -6.97
CA ASP A 77 27.67 3.89 -5.54
C ASP A 77 26.52 3.38 -4.68
N LEU A 78 25.28 3.58 -5.14
CA LEU A 78 24.11 2.98 -4.51
C LEU A 78 24.23 1.46 -4.45
N SER A 79 24.50 0.81 -5.60
CA SER A 79 24.62 -0.65 -5.67
C SER A 79 25.71 -1.19 -4.74
N ASN A 80 26.87 -0.53 -4.69
CA ASN A 80 27.97 -0.88 -3.79
C ASN A 80 27.59 -0.73 -2.33
N TYR A 81 26.90 0.35 -1.97
CA TYR A 81 26.43 0.56 -0.61
C TYR A 81 25.46 -0.54 -0.18
N LEU A 82 24.45 -0.82 -1.01
CA LEU A 82 23.46 -1.83 -0.69
C LEU A 82 24.13 -3.21 -0.54
N SER A 83 25.09 -3.54 -1.40
CA SER A 83 25.80 -4.83 -1.39
C SER A 83 26.73 -4.99 -0.18
N ARG A 84 27.26 -3.88 0.36
CA ARG A 84 28.12 -3.93 1.56
C ARG A 84 27.33 -3.86 2.85
N TYR A 85 26.33 -2.97 2.92
CA TYR A 85 25.57 -2.70 4.13
C TYR A 85 24.46 -3.72 4.36
N VAL A 86 23.83 -4.17 3.27
CA VAL A 86 22.74 -5.18 3.26
C VAL A 86 21.59 -4.74 4.16
N PRO A 87 20.90 -3.64 3.81
CA PRO A 87 19.75 -3.18 4.57
C PRO A 87 18.59 -4.17 4.44
N GLU A 88 17.77 -4.26 5.48
CA GLU A 88 16.48 -4.96 5.43
C GLU A 88 15.49 -4.21 4.54
N ARG A 89 15.54 -2.87 4.57
CA ARG A 89 14.78 -2.01 3.67
C ARG A 89 15.49 -0.70 3.44
N ILE A 90 15.23 -0.14 2.26
CA ILE A 90 15.50 1.26 1.95
C ILE A 90 14.19 2.01 1.98
N GLU A 91 14.21 3.23 2.49
CA GLU A 91 13.11 4.17 2.41
C GLU A 91 13.55 5.42 1.65
N ILE A 92 12.60 6.02 0.93
CA ILE A 92 12.82 7.20 0.09
C ILE A 92 12.32 8.42 0.87
N GLY A 93 13.19 9.40 1.04
CA GLY A 93 12.90 10.68 1.68
C GLY A 93 12.67 11.81 0.68
N PRO A 94 12.56 13.05 1.19
CA PRO A 94 12.41 14.22 0.33
C PRO A 94 13.70 14.55 -0.43
N ILE A 95 13.55 15.46 -1.39
CA ILE A 95 14.64 16.27 -1.92
C ILE A 95 14.75 17.49 -1.02
N PHE A 96 15.96 17.74 -0.54
CA PHE A 96 16.29 18.91 0.27
C PHE A 96 16.82 20.07 -0.59
N ASP A 97 16.86 21.27 -0.01
CA ASP A 97 17.63 22.40 -0.54
C ASP A 97 19.13 22.09 -0.59
N HIS A 98 19.64 21.52 0.52
CA HIS A 98 20.95 20.93 0.66
C HIS A 98 20.85 19.73 1.59
N LEU A 99 21.67 18.70 1.37
CA LEU A 99 21.69 17.52 2.23
C LEU A 99 23.03 17.44 2.95
N LEU A 100 23.11 18.14 4.08
CA LEU A 100 24.32 18.24 4.87
C LEU A 100 24.20 17.40 6.14
N PHE A 101 25.26 16.67 6.46
CA PHE A 101 25.33 15.89 7.71
C PHE A 101 25.36 16.83 8.92
N ASN A 102 24.61 16.51 9.97
CA ASN A 102 24.53 17.28 11.23
C ASN A 102 24.12 18.76 11.07
N LYS A 103 23.40 19.11 10.01
CA LYS A 103 22.85 20.46 9.82
C LYS A 103 21.35 20.40 9.58
N THR A 104 20.69 21.53 9.76
CA THR A 104 19.29 21.70 9.38
C THR A 104 19.18 21.68 7.86
N ASN A 105 18.45 20.70 7.34
CA ASN A 105 18.12 20.57 5.93
C ASN A 105 16.62 20.86 5.78
N THR A 106 16.22 21.62 4.76
CA THR A 106 14.80 21.95 4.53
C THR A 106 14.29 21.13 3.35
N ALA A 107 13.30 20.27 3.60
CA ALA A 107 12.67 19.50 2.53
C ALA A 107 11.93 20.44 1.59
N THR A 108 12.28 20.39 0.31
CA THR A 108 11.71 21.28 -0.72
C THR A 108 10.69 20.57 -1.59
N MET A 109 10.94 19.29 -1.91
CA MET A 109 10.09 18.50 -2.79
C MET A 109 10.04 17.04 -2.34
N ARG A 110 8.94 16.37 -2.63
CA ARG A 110 8.80 14.91 -2.50
C ARG A 110 7.62 14.45 -3.32
N GLU A 111 7.67 13.26 -3.87
CA GLU A 111 6.49 12.58 -4.43
C GLU A 111 5.30 12.70 -3.46
N PHE A 112 4.09 12.87 -3.98
CA PHE A 112 2.90 12.71 -3.14
C PHE A 112 2.68 11.21 -2.96
N VAL A 113 2.61 10.75 -1.72
CA VAL A 113 2.49 9.33 -1.41
C VAL A 113 1.20 9.05 -0.68
N ILE A 114 0.60 7.90 -0.97
CA ILE A 114 -0.50 7.34 -0.20
C ILE A 114 -0.09 5.94 0.23
N ASP A 115 -0.32 5.62 1.49
CA ASP A 115 -0.21 4.28 2.03
C ASP A 115 -1.60 3.79 2.42
N ILE A 116 -1.96 2.61 1.93
CA ILE A 116 -3.19 1.91 2.30
C ILE A 116 -2.81 0.53 2.75
N ASP A 117 -3.16 0.24 4.00
CA ASP A 117 -3.10 -1.09 4.54
C ASP A 117 -4.50 -1.69 4.65
N ILE A 118 -4.57 -3.00 4.50
CA ILE A 118 -5.85 -3.72 4.49
C ILE A 118 -6.45 -3.96 5.88
N ASP A 119 -5.67 -3.83 6.97
CA ASP A 119 -6.19 -3.94 8.34
C ASP A 119 -6.97 -2.71 8.77
N ASP A 120 -6.79 -1.57 8.08
CA ASP A 120 -7.69 -0.42 8.23
C ASP A 120 -9.14 -0.78 7.91
N TYR A 121 -9.40 -1.96 7.31
CA TYR A 121 -10.72 -2.48 6.96
C TYR A 121 -11.14 -3.68 7.81
N ASP A 122 -10.48 -3.98 8.93
CA ASP A 122 -10.77 -5.17 9.76
C ASP A 122 -12.20 -5.23 10.34
N ASP A 123 -12.88 -4.08 10.44
CA ASP A 123 -14.28 -3.94 10.82
C ASP A 123 -15.28 -4.42 9.74
N ILE A 124 -14.86 -4.44 8.48
CA ILE A 124 -15.68 -4.88 7.35
C ILE A 124 -15.10 -6.09 6.62
N ARG A 125 -13.85 -6.46 6.91
CA ARG A 125 -13.16 -7.59 6.29
C ARG A 125 -13.21 -8.81 7.20
N TYR A 126 -13.92 -9.85 6.77
CA TYR A 126 -14.16 -11.03 7.61
C TYR A 126 -13.40 -12.29 7.19
N CYS A 127 -12.78 -12.31 6.01
CA CYS A 127 -12.04 -13.48 5.53
C CYS A 127 -10.62 -13.60 6.09
N CYS A 128 -10.08 -12.53 6.66
CA CYS A 128 -8.73 -12.42 7.23
C CYS A 128 -8.77 -11.42 8.39
N SER A 129 -7.77 -11.45 9.27
CA SER A 129 -7.60 -10.46 10.33
C SER A 129 -6.18 -9.89 10.33
N SER A 130 -6.05 -8.65 10.82
CA SER A 130 -4.79 -7.97 11.03
C SER A 130 -3.92 -8.00 9.76
N THR A 131 -2.70 -8.53 9.85
CA THR A 131 -1.72 -8.46 8.75
C THR A 131 -1.95 -9.46 7.61
N GLN A 132 -2.87 -10.41 7.77
CA GLN A 132 -3.14 -11.43 6.77
C GLN A 132 -3.90 -10.85 5.57
N VAL A 133 -3.65 -11.37 4.37
CA VAL A 133 -4.34 -10.95 3.14
C VAL A 133 -4.60 -12.16 2.25
N CYS A 134 -5.72 -12.16 1.55
CA CYS A 134 -6.05 -13.16 0.55
C CYS A 134 -6.80 -12.53 -0.64
N LYS A 135 -7.04 -13.33 -1.67
CA LYS A 135 -7.76 -12.90 -2.88
C LYS A 135 -9.20 -12.42 -2.60
N LYS A 136 -9.83 -12.88 -1.50
CA LYS A 136 -11.19 -12.46 -1.13
C LYS A 136 -11.26 -11.00 -0.67
N CYS A 137 -10.27 -10.52 0.09
CA CYS A 137 -10.22 -9.14 0.57
C CYS A 137 -9.39 -8.20 -0.30
N TRP A 138 -8.61 -8.72 -1.26
CA TRP A 138 -7.85 -7.90 -2.21
C TRP A 138 -8.74 -6.97 -3.07
N ILE A 139 -10.03 -7.27 -3.18
CA ILE A 139 -11.02 -6.38 -3.79
C ILE A 139 -11.01 -4.98 -3.15
N LEU A 140 -10.77 -4.88 -1.84
CA LEU A 140 -10.67 -3.60 -1.12
C LEU A 140 -9.48 -2.76 -1.63
N MET A 141 -8.33 -3.40 -1.84
CA MET A 141 -7.14 -2.73 -2.39
C MET A 141 -7.33 -2.33 -3.86
N SER A 142 -8.06 -3.15 -4.61
CA SER A 142 -8.37 -2.89 -6.03
C SER A 142 -9.32 -1.71 -6.17
N CYS A 143 -10.38 -1.67 -5.37
CA CYS A 143 -11.30 -0.54 -5.25
C CYS A 143 -10.57 0.75 -4.85
N ALA A 144 -9.74 0.67 -3.80
CA ALA A 144 -8.96 1.82 -3.34
C ALA A 144 -8.02 2.37 -4.43
N ALA A 145 -7.32 1.49 -5.15
CA ALA A 145 -6.46 1.88 -6.26
C ALA A 145 -7.24 2.59 -7.38
N LYS A 146 -8.43 2.08 -7.75
CA LYS A 146 -9.26 2.68 -8.81
C LYS A 146 -9.75 4.07 -8.43
N VAL A 147 -10.21 4.25 -7.19
CA VAL A 147 -10.65 5.57 -6.69
C VAL A 147 -9.47 6.56 -6.64
N ILE A 148 -8.31 6.12 -6.18
CA ILE A 148 -7.10 6.97 -6.13
C ILE A 148 -6.65 7.37 -7.53
N HIS A 149 -6.58 6.43 -8.48
CA HIS A 149 -6.24 6.74 -9.87
C HIS A 149 -7.25 7.70 -10.48
N HIS A 150 -8.55 7.42 -10.35
CA HIS A 150 -9.61 8.31 -10.85
C HIS A 150 -9.48 9.73 -10.31
N ILE A 151 -9.34 9.88 -8.98
CA ILE A 151 -9.23 11.21 -8.37
C ILE A 151 -7.98 11.93 -8.89
N PHE A 152 -6.80 11.30 -8.88
CA PHE A 152 -5.59 11.98 -9.32
C PHE A 152 -5.56 12.28 -10.82
N GLN A 153 -6.08 11.38 -11.66
CA GLN A 153 -6.06 11.54 -13.11
C GLN A 153 -7.13 12.54 -13.57
N GLU A 154 -8.38 12.36 -13.15
CA GLU A 154 -9.51 13.15 -13.63
C GLU A 154 -9.66 14.49 -12.90
N GLN A 155 -9.37 14.54 -11.59
CA GLN A 155 -9.56 15.75 -10.79
C GLN A 155 -8.29 16.60 -10.67
N PHE A 156 -7.11 15.97 -10.69
CA PHE A 156 -5.82 16.65 -10.52
C PHE A 156 -4.93 16.63 -11.76
N GLY A 157 -5.33 15.94 -12.84
CA GLY A 157 -4.58 15.88 -14.10
C GLY A 157 -3.24 15.15 -14.01
N MET A 158 -3.04 14.32 -12.98
CA MET A 158 -1.80 13.56 -12.76
C MET A 158 -1.70 12.41 -13.74
N LYS A 159 -0.48 12.13 -14.21
CA LYS A 159 -0.22 11.08 -15.20
C LYS A 159 0.66 9.97 -14.65
N HIS A 160 1.51 10.28 -13.69
CA HIS A 160 2.61 9.40 -13.28
C HIS A 160 2.34 8.84 -11.89
N ILE A 161 1.49 7.81 -11.82
CA ILE A 161 1.16 7.11 -10.56
C ILE A 161 1.77 5.70 -10.56
N LEU A 162 2.74 5.46 -9.67
CA LEU A 162 3.33 4.14 -9.44
C LEU A 162 2.66 3.45 -8.26
N ASN A 163 2.04 2.29 -8.53
CA ASN A 163 1.49 1.41 -7.50
C ASN A 163 2.54 0.37 -7.10
N VAL A 164 2.77 0.19 -5.81
CA VAL A 164 3.79 -0.74 -5.29
C VAL A 164 3.15 -1.60 -4.22
N PHE A 165 3.21 -2.92 -4.38
CA PHE A 165 2.82 -3.83 -3.30
C PHE A 165 3.72 -3.61 -2.09
N SER A 166 3.14 -3.43 -0.91
CA SER A 166 3.93 -3.16 0.32
C SER A 166 4.78 -4.36 0.78
N GLY A 167 4.71 -5.50 0.08
CA GLY A 167 5.41 -6.73 0.44
C GLY A 167 4.67 -7.57 1.49
N ARG A 168 3.57 -7.06 2.05
CA ARG A 168 2.74 -7.81 2.99
C ARG A 168 1.27 -7.77 2.63
N ARG A 169 0.65 -6.59 2.68
CA ARG A 169 -0.82 -6.52 2.78
C ARG A 169 -1.47 -5.29 2.14
N GLY A 170 -0.68 -4.30 1.74
CA GLY A 170 -1.15 -2.99 1.31
C GLY A 170 -0.52 -2.57 -0.02
N ILE A 171 -0.84 -1.34 -0.43
CA ILE A 171 -0.31 -0.71 -1.63
C ILE A 171 0.22 0.68 -1.28
N HIS A 172 1.44 0.98 -1.71
CA HIS A 172 1.98 2.33 -1.71
C HIS A 172 1.76 2.95 -3.09
N PHE A 173 1.17 4.13 -3.13
CA PHE A 173 1.00 4.92 -4.34
C PHE A 173 2.02 6.06 -4.33
N TRP A 174 2.76 6.22 -5.43
CA TRP A 174 3.69 7.31 -5.63
C TRP A 174 3.21 8.16 -6.81
N ILE A 175 2.73 9.36 -6.54
CA ILE A 175 2.35 10.34 -7.54
C ILE A 175 3.61 11.17 -7.83
N CYS A 176 4.13 10.99 -9.03
CA CYS A 176 5.46 11.43 -9.45
C CYS A 176 5.46 12.57 -10.47
N ASP A 177 4.30 13.14 -10.80
CA ASP A 177 4.25 14.36 -11.62
C ASP A 177 5.03 15.51 -10.97
N GLU A 178 5.70 16.34 -11.77
CA GLU A 178 6.52 17.45 -11.26
C GLU A 178 5.71 18.41 -10.36
N GLN A 179 4.44 18.64 -10.70
CA GLN A 179 3.54 19.44 -9.87
C GLN A 179 3.29 18.81 -8.48
N ALA A 180 3.16 17.48 -8.42
CA ALA A 180 2.93 16.77 -7.16
C ALA A 180 4.15 16.82 -6.25
N LEU A 181 5.35 16.86 -6.83
CA LEU A 181 6.61 17.01 -6.10
C LEU A 181 6.65 18.31 -5.29
N HIS A 182 6.07 19.37 -5.84
CA HIS A 182 6.07 20.73 -5.29
C HIS A 182 4.89 21.04 -4.38
N PHE A 183 3.98 20.08 -4.14
CA PHE A 183 2.91 20.29 -3.18
C PHE A 183 3.50 20.55 -1.79
N ASN A 184 3.24 21.74 -1.26
CA ASN A 184 3.54 22.09 0.12
C ASN A 184 2.59 21.34 1.08
N GLU A 185 2.90 21.35 2.37
CA GLU A 185 2.12 20.60 3.37
C GLU A 185 0.65 21.03 3.43
N GLN A 186 0.35 22.31 3.15
CA GLN A 186 -1.02 22.81 3.08
C GLN A 186 -1.81 22.18 1.93
N MET A 187 -1.25 22.17 0.71
CA MET A 187 -1.86 21.52 -0.45
C MET A 187 -2.01 20.02 -0.20
N ARG A 188 -0.98 19.38 0.38
CA ARG A 188 -1.06 17.96 0.74
C ARG A 188 -2.19 17.68 1.72
N THR A 189 -2.37 18.55 2.71
CA THR A 189 -3.48 18.48 3.67
C THR A 189 -4.84 18.66 2.99
N TYR A 190 -4.94 19.54 1.99
CA TYR A 190 -6.19 19.70 1.24
C TYR A 190 -6.49 18.49 0.37
N ILE A 191 -5.49 17.90 -0.27
CA ILE A 191 -5.65 16.66 -1.04
C ILE A 191 -6.06 15.51 -0.13
N THR A 192 -5.41 15.32 1.02
CA THR A 192 -5.82 14.27 1.96
C THR A 192 -7.25 14.51 2.46
N LYS A 193 -7.61 15.75 2.79
CA LYS A 193 -8.99 16.12 3.13
C LYS A 193 -9.97 15.89 1.99
N TYR A 194 -9.55 16.05 0.74
CA TYR A 194 -10.37 15.76 -0.44
C TYR A 194 -10.74 14.27 -0.50
N PHE A 195 -9.78 13.38 -0.25
CA PHE A 195 -10.09 11.96 -0.10
C PHE A 195 -10.93 11.67 1.15
N SER A 196 -10.78 12.47 2.20
CA SER A 196 -11.58 12.38 3.43
C SER A 196 -12.94 13.06 3.35
N LEU A 197 -13.35 13.62 2.19
CA LEU A 197 -14.72 14.15 1.99
C LEU A 197 -15.78 13.07 2.23
N PHE A 198 -15.37 11.81 2.09
CA PHE A 198 -16.18 10.63 2.30
C PHE A 198 -16.05 10.07 3.71
N THR A 199 -15.06 10.49 4.52
CA THR A 199 -14.68 9.78 5.76
C THR A 199 -14.97 10.54 7.05
N ASN A 200 -15.82 11.56 7.02
CA ASN A 200 -16.30 12.26 8.21
C ASN A 200 -17.83 12.04 8.29
N GLN A 201 -18.45 11.55 9.37
CA GLN A 201 -18.11 11.85 10.77
C GLN A 201 -18.90 10.98 11.76
N CYS A 202 -19.27 9.75 11.40
CA CYS A 202 -20.06 8.91 12.27
C CYS A 202 -19.41 7.55 12.49
N THR A 203 -19.50 7.06 13.71
CA THR A 203 -19.29 5.66 14.02
C THR A 203 -20.63 5.02 14.30
N ASN A 204 -20.77 3.74 13.97
CA ASN A 204 -21.90 2.97 14.48
C ASN A 204 -21.77 2.75 16.01
N LYS A 205 -22.73 2.04 16.60
CA LYS A 205 -22.76 1.73 18.04
C LYS A 205 -21.53 0.94 18.53
N ASP A 206 -20.85 0.25 17.61
CA ASP A 206 -19.66 -0.57 17.86
C ASP A 206 -18.36 0.21 17.56
N ASN A 207 -18.45 1.53 17.38
CA ASN A 207 -17.35 2.42 17.05
C ASN A 207 -16.71 2.15 15.66
N HIS A 208 -17.43 1.47 14.75
CA HIS A 208 -16.96 1.24 13.39
C HIS A 208 -17.24 2.45 12.49
N PRO A 209 -16.29 2.84 11.62
CA PRO A 209 -16.48 3.93 10.67
C PRO A 209 -17.67 3.68 9.75
N ILE A 210 -18.54 4.69 9.60
CA ILE A 210 -19.62 4.69 8.61
C ILE A 210 -19.56 5.96 7.76
N ILE A 211 -20.00 5.84 6.51
CA ILE A 211 -20.09 6.94 5.56
C ILE A 211 -21.57 7.24 5.34
N ASP A 212 -22.01 8.42 5.76
CA ASP A 212 -23.38 8.89 5.57
C ASP A 212 -23.41 10.03 4.56
N ILE A 213 -23.97 9.75 3.39
CA ILE A 213 -24.11 10.70 2.30
C ILE A 213 -25.51 11.33 2.39
N HIS A 214 -25.57 12.62 2.72
CA HIS A 214 -26.83 13.38 2.76
C HIS A 214 -27.10 14.18 1.49
N GLU A 215 -26.04 14.48 0.73
CA GLU A 215 -26.08 15.32 -0.45
C GLU A 215 -25.31 14.67 -1.60
N GLU A 216 -25.81 14.85 -2.82
CA GLU A 216 -25.13 14.36 -4.02
C GLU A 216 -24.11 15.38 -4.51
N TYR A 217 -22.86 14.94 -4.64
CA TYR A 217 -21.81 15.68 -5.33
C TYR A 217 -21.41 14.93 -6.62
N PRO A 218 -20.99 15.63 -7.70
CA PRO A 218 -20.56 14.97 -8.94
C PRO A 218 -19.53 13.86 -8.72
N LEU A 219 -18.53 14.13 -7.88
CA LEU A 219 -17.51 13.15 -7.50
C LEU A 219 -18.11 11.89 -6.84
N TYR A 220 -19.19 12.02 -6.07
CA TYR A 220 -19.81 10.86 -5.41
C TYR A 220 -20.46 9.94 -6.44
N ASN A 221 -21.07 10.51 -7.49
CA ASN A 221 -21.62 9.74 -8.59
C ASN A 221 -20.51 8.99 -9.35
N GLU A 222 -19.39 9.65 -9.64
CA GLU A 222 -18.24 9.05 -10.33
C GLU A 222 -17.62 7.91 -9.51
N VAL A 223 -17.35 8.15 -8.22
CA VAL A 223 -16.79 7.14 -7.31
C VAL A 223 -17.76 5.97 -7.12
N TYR A 224 -19.06 6.23 -7.03
CA TYR A 224 -20.07 5.17 -6.96
C TYR A 224 -20.08 4.29 -8.21
N GLN A 225 -19.97 4.89 -9.41
CA GLN A 225 -19.87 4.13 -10.66
C GLN A 225 -18.62 3.24 -10.73
N ILE A 226 -17.54 3.64 -10.05
CA ILE A 226 -16.32 2.83 -9.94
C ILE A 226 -16.50 1.68 -8.95
N LEU A 227 -17.08 1.95 -7.79
CA LEU A 227 -17.10 1.00 -6.66
C LEU A 227 -18.27 0.03 -6.71
N GLU A 228 -19.45 0.48 -7.10
CA GLU A 228 -20.67 -0.33 -7.07
C GLU A 228 -20.58 -1.66 -7.84
N PRO A 229 -19.94 -1.73 -9.04
CA PRO A 229 -19.78 -2.98 -9.75
C PRO A 229 -19.02 -4.07 -8.98
N TYR A 230 -18.22 -3.68 -7.98
CA TYR A 230 -17.44 -4.60 -7.13
C TYR A 230 -18.21 -5.05 -5.88
N PHE A 231 -19.32 -4.38 -5.55
CA PHE A 231 -19.97 -4.58 -4.26
C PHE A 231 -20.70 -5.93 -4.14
N GLU A 232 -21.28 -6.45 -5.22
CA GLU A 232 -21.91 -7.78 -5.19
C GLU A 232 -20.88 -8.90 -4.95
N ASP A 233 -19.75 -8.86 -5.66
CA ASP A 233 -18.64 -9.81 -5.50
C ASP A 233 -17.99 -9.68 -4.11
N TYR A 234 -17.87 -8.44 -3.59
CA TYR A 234 -17.48 -8.20 -2.21
C TYR A 234 -18.44 -8.88 -1.22
N CYS A 235 -19.75 -8.67 -1.38
CA CYS A 235 -20.77 -9.26 -0.52
C CYS A 235 -20.72 -10.79 -0.53
N GLU A 236 -20.47 -11.41 -1.69
CA GLU A 236 -20.32 -12.85 -1.81
C GLU A 236 -19.05 -13.35 -1.10
N LYS A 237 -17.89 -12.73 -1.39
CA LYS A 237 -16.58 -13.13 -0.85
C LYS A 237 -16.46 -12.95 0.66
N GLN A 238 -17.12 -11.92 1.19
CA GLN A 238 -17.19 -11.62 2.62
C GLN A 238 -18.45 -12.21 3.29
N GLU A 239 -19.30 -12.91 2.53
CA GLU A 239 -20.50 -13.59 2.99
C GLU A 239 -21.46 -12.68 3.78
N ILE A 240 -21.59 -11.43 3.33
CA ILE A 240 -22.31 -10.35 4.03
C ILE A 240 -23.76 -10.75 4.32
N PHE A 241 -24.47 -11.31 3.35
CA PHE A 241 -25.87 -11.70 3.52
C PHE A 241 -26.07 -13.13 4.05
N LYS A 242 -24.99 -13.94 4.15
CA LYS A 242 -25.08 -15.33 4.61
C LYS A 242 -24.91 -15.46 6.12
N ILE A 243 -24.19 -14.53 6.75
CA ILE A 243 -23.94 -14.52 8.19
C ILE A 243 -24.81 -13.42 8.83
N GLU A 244 -25.66 -13.79 9.78
CA GLU A 244 -26.62 -12.87 10.42
C GLU A 244 -25.97 -11.60 10.98
N GLN A 245 -24.86 -11.72 11.71
CA GLN A 245 -24.14 -10.57 12.26
C GLN A 245 -23.65 -9.59 11.19
N ARG A 246 -23.14 -10.09 10.07
CA ARG A 246 -22.62 -9.26 8.97
C ARG A 246 -23.77 -8.58 8.21
N LYS A 247 -24.87 -9.31 8.05
CA LYS A 247 -26.11 -8.79 7.46
C LYS A 247 -26.71 -7.68 8.33
N GLU A 248 -26.75 -7.89 9.65
CA GLU A 248 -27.22 -6.89 10.61
C GLU A 248 -26.35 -5.62 10.56
N GLN A 249 -25.02 -5.76 10.51
CA GLN A 249 -24.12 -4.62 10.37
C GLN A 249 -24.41 -3.79 9.12
N LEU A 250 -24.71 -4.42 7.97
CA LEU A 250 -25.11 -3.70 6.76
C LEU A 250 -26.49 -3.06 6.92
N LEU A 251 -27.47 -3.77 7.49
CA LEU A 251 -28.83 -3.26 7.71
C LEU A 251 -28.88 -2.06 8.65
N ASN A 252 -27.91 -1.96 9.59
CA ASN A 252 -27.75 -0.80 10.48
C ASN A 252 -27.32 0.48 9.75
N LEU A 253 -26.87 0.38 8.49
CA LEU A 253 -26.59 1.55 7.64
C LEU A 253 -27.84 2.09 6.94
N LEU A 254 -28.96 1.34 6.96
CA LEU A 254 -30.20 1.78 6.35
C LEU A 254 -30.94 2.77 7.26
N PRO A 255 -31.74 3.70 6.69
CA PRO A 255 -32.67 4.51 7.46
C PRO A 255 -33.62 3.62 8.31
N GLN A 256 -33.80 3.94 9.59
CA GLN A 256 -34.55 3.08 10.53
C GLN A 256 -35.99 2.77 10.08
N ASN A 257 -36.65 3.70 9.40
CA ASN A 257 -37.99 3.55 8.85
C ASN A 257 -38.06 2.55 7.68
N GLU A 258 -36.92 2.26 7.03
CA GLU A 258 -36.80 1.37 5.88
C GLU A 258 -36.33 -0.03 6.29
N THR A 259 -35.48 -0.17 7.32
CA THR A 259 -34.93 -1.46 7.76
C THR A 259 -36.01 -2.49 8.04
N SER A 260 -37.08 -2.10 8.75
CA SER A 260 -38.21 -3.00 9.06
C SER A 260 -38.98 -3.43 7.80
N GLN A 261 -39.05 -2.57 6.79
CA GLN A 261 -39.71 -2.88 5.52
C GLN A 261 -38.88 -3.87 4.71
N VAL A 262 -37.56 -3.65 4.62
CA VAL A 262 -36.62 -4.55 3.95
C VAL A 262 -36.68 -5.96 4.55
N ILE A 263 -36.60 -6.07 5.88
CA ILE A 263 -36.63 -7.36 6.59
C ILE A 263 -37.95 -8.10 6.33
N ARG A 264 -39.10 -7.40 6.31
CA ARG A 264 -40.40 -8.01 6.03
C ARG A 264 -40.57 -8.41 4.57
N LYS A 265 -39.97 -7.66 3.64
CA LYS A 265 -40.15 -7.83 2.21
C LYS A 265 -39.27 -8.95 1.62
N PHE A 266 -38.05 -9.11 2.13
CA PHE A 266 -37.06 -10.00 1.52
C PHE A 266 -36.62 -11.10 2.48
N ASN A 267 -37.02 -12.34 2.20
CA ASN A 267 -36.58 -13.51 2.96
C ASN A 267 -35.10 -13.85 2.75
N ASN A 268 -34.60 -13.68 1.52
CA ASN A 268 -33.21 -13.91 1.14
C ASN A 268 -32.61 -12.62 0.57
N LEU A 269 -32.06 -11.77 1.44
CA LEU A 269 -31.52 -10.48 1.04
C LEU A 269 -30.25 -10.63 0.18
N SER A 270 -30.12 -9.76 -0.81
CA SER A 270 -28.91 -9.63 -1.64
C SER A 270 -28.68 -8.17 -2.00
N TRP A 271 -27.47 -7.84 -2.48
CA TRP A 271 -27.18 -6.50 -2.96
C TRP A 271 -28.11 -6.10 -4.11
N THR A 272 -28.32 -6.99 -5.08
CA THR A 272 -29.23 -6.77 -6.20
C THR A 272 -30.64 -6.38 -5.75
N LEU A 273 -31.18 -7.04 -4.70
CA LEU A 273 -32.50 -6.69 -4.15
C LEU A 273 -32.52 -5.34 -3.43
N LEU A 274 -31.46 -5.02 -2.67
CA LEU A 274 -31.32 -3.70 -2.03
C LEU A 274 -31.20 -2.59 -3.06
N LYS A 275 -30.41 -2.80 -4.11
CA LYS A 275 -30.25 -1.86 -5.23
C LYS A 275 -31.57 -1.56 -5.92
N GLU A 276 -32.38 -2.57 -6.21
CA GLU A 276 -33.70 -2.37 -6.81
C GLU A 276 -34.67 -1.65 -5.85
N HIS A 277 -34.62 -1.99 -4.56
CA HIS A 277 -35.47 -1.35 -3.56
C HIS A 277 -35.15 0.13 -3.38
N PHE A 278 -33.88 0.49 -3.34
CA PHE A 278 -33.39 1.86 -3.15
C PHE A 278 -32.98 2.54 -4.47
N LYS A 279 -33.49 2.09 -5.63
CA LYS A 279 -33.10 2.66 -6.94
C LYS A 279 -33.33 4.17 -7.07
N ASN A 280 -34.30 4.71 -6.32
CA ASN A 280 -34.63 6.13 -6.27
C ASN A 280 -33.96 6.87 -5.10
N ASN A 281 -33.21 6.16 -4.25
CA ASN A 281 -32.49 6.70 -3.10
C ASN A 281 -31.00 6.37 -3.25
N LYS A 282 -30.35 7.08 -4.19
CA LYS A 282 -28.95 6.88 -4.54
C LYS A 282 -28.02 7.11 -3.36
N THR A 283 -28.31 8.11 -2.53
CA THR A 283 -27.48 8.46 -1.37
C THR A 283 -27.38 7.29 -0.39
N THR A 284 -28.48 6.58 -0.12
CA THR A 284 -28.46 5.35 0.72
C THR A 284 -27.58 4.26 0.10
N LEU A 285 -27.68 4.05 -1.22
CA LEU A 285 -26.83 3.08 -1.91
C LEU A 285 -25.35 3.49 -1.88
N MET A 286 -25.05 4.78 -2.03
CA MET A 286 -23.69 5.33 -1.92
C MET A 286 -23.13 5.15 -0.51
N SER A 287 -23.90 5.50 0.54
CA SER A 287 -23.50 5.32 1.95
C SER A 287 -23.07 3.88 2.23
N ILE A 288 -23.84 2.90 1.75
CA ILE A 288 -23.50 1.48 1.90
C ILE A 288 -22.20 1.15 1.15
N VAL A 289 -22.15 1.43 -0.16
CA VAL A 289 -20.99 1.06 -0.99
C VAL A 289 -19.71 1.72 -0.49
N PHE A 290 -19.78 2.99 -0.09
CA PHE A 290 -18.62 3.73 0.39
C PHE A 290 -18.15 3.22 1.75
N THR A 291 -19.06 2.96 2.69
CA THR A 291 -18.70 2.42 4.02
C THR A 291 -17.84 1.16 3.90
N TYR A 292 -18.13 0.31 2.91
CA TYR A 292 -17.46 -0.96 2.71
C TYR A 292 -16.25 -0.92 1.75
N LEU A 293 -16.28 -0.10 0.71
CA LEU A 293 -15.28 -0.16 -0.39
C LEU A 293 -14.46 1.12 -0.60
N TYR A 294 -14.81 2.24 0.02
CA TYR A 294 -14.09 3.49 -0.17
C TYR A 294 -12.68 3.44 0.46
N PRO A 295 -11.64 4.01 -0.18
CA PRO A 295 -10.28 4.01 0.35
C PRO A 295 -10.16 4.67 1.73
N ARG A 296 -9.56 3.94 2.67
CA ARG A 296 -9.12 4.43 3.99
C ARG A 296 -7.63 4.77 3.89
N ILE A 297 -7.30 6.05 3.99
CA ILE A 297 -5.96 6.58 3.74
C ILE A 297 -5.28 7.01 5.03
N ASP A 298 -4.02 6.61 5.24
CA ASP A 298 -3.17 7.22 6.27
C ASP A 298 -2.76 8.64 5.86
N THR A 299 -3.45 9.62 6.45
CA THR A 299 -3.20 11.04 6.17
C THR A 299 -1.82 11.51 6.63
N ASN A 300 -1.23 10.90 7.66
CA ASN A 300 0.05 11.37 8.22
C ASN A 300 1.21 11.11 7.25
N VAL A 301 1.21 9.95 6.60
CA VAL A 301 2.20 9.54 5.57
C VAL A 301 2.19 10.48 4.37
N SER A 302 1.02 11.02 4.07
CA SER A 302 0.74 11.84 2.88
C SER A 302 1.10 13.32 3.07
N VAL A 303 0.87 13.88 4.28
CA VAL A 303 1.00 15.32 4.55
C VAL A 303 2.45 15.78 4.73
N GLN A 304 3.24 15.09 5.55
CA GLN A 304 4.57 15.57 5.93
C GLN A 304 5.59 15.38 4.80
N LEU A 305 6.36 16.42 4.48
CA LEU A 305 7.40 16.33 3.45
C LEU A 305 8.58 15.44 3.89
N ASN A 306 8.90 15.41 5.19
CA ASN A 306 10.02 14.64 5.74
C ASN A 306 9.73 13.16 5.95
N HIS A 307 8.52 12.70 5.63
CA HIS A 307 8.12 11.31 5.81
C HIS A 307 8.89 10.39 4.86
N LEU A 308 9.43 9.31 5.41
CA LEU A 308 10.14 8.27 4.66
C LEU A 308 9.17 7.15 4.31
N LEU A 309 9.19 6.67 3.07
CA LEU A 309 8.37 5.53 2.66
C LEU A 309 9.20 4.46 1.96
N LYS A 310 8.91 3.20 2.25
CA LYS A 310 9.67 2.04 1.76
C LYS A 310 9.74 1.99 0.24
N ALA A 311 10.95 1.79 -0.26
CA ALA A 311 11.26 1.72 -1.68
C ALA A 311 10.65 0.47 -2.36
N PRO A 312 10.28 0.56 -3.65
CA PRO A 312 10.02 -0.61 -4.48
C PRO A 312 11.20 -1.59 -4.46
N PHE A 313 10.92 -2.86 -4.71
CA PHE A 313 11.88 -3.97 -4.76
C PHE A 313 12.60 -4.30 -3.44
N CYS A 314 12.26 -3.63 -2.32
CA CYS A 314 12.68 -4.10 -1.00
C CYS A 314 12.11 -5.50 -0.71
N ILE A 315 12.83 -6.27 0.10
CA ILE A 315 12.34 -7.54 0.63
C ILE A 315 11.63 -7.27 1.96
N HIS A 316 10.37 -7.64 2.08
CA HIS A 316 9.68 -7.47 3.35
C HIS A 316 10.21 -8.49 4.38
N PRO A 317 10.68 -8.06 5.56
CA PRO A 317 11.41 -8.94 6.49
C PRO A 317 10.57 -10.11 7.01
N SER A 318 9.28 -9.90 7.29
CA SER A 318 8.40 -10.96 7.82
C SER A 318 7.88 -11.94 6.78
N THR A 319 7.66 -11.52 5.54
CA THR A 319 7.03 -12.36 4.49
C THR A 319 8.04 -12.87 3.47
N ASN A 320 9.25 -12.30 3.46
CA ASN A 320 10.26 -12.46 2.41
C ASN A 320 9.78 -12.13 0.99
N LYS A 321 8.61 -11.50 0.83
CA LYS A 321 8.09 -11.08 -0.49
C LYS A 321 8.81 -9.84 -0.97
N VAL A 322 8.98 -9.75 -2.29
CA VAL A 322 9.49 -8.55 -2.95
C VAL A 322 8.39 -7.49 -3.06
N CYS A 323 8.70 -6.24 -2.76
CA CYS A 323 7.79 -5.10 -2.89
C CYS A 323 7.68 -4.67 -4.38
N ILE A 324 6.99 -5.47 -5.18
CA ILE A 324 6.94 -5.27 -6.64
C ILE A 324 5.95 -4.17 -7.05
N PRO A 325 6.26 -3.40 -8.10
CA PRO A 325 5.28 -2.57 -8.80
C PRO A 325 4.10 -3.39 -9.30
N ILE A 326 2.90 -2.80 -9.21
CA ILE A 326 1.65 -3.43 -9.66
C ILE A 326 1.10 -2.68 -10.87
N ASN A 327 0.79 -3.42 -11.94
CA ASN A 327 0.12 -2.86 -13.10
C ASN A 327 -1.34 -2.54 -12.75
N PHE A 328 -1.71 -1.26 -12.85
CA PHE A 328 -3.05 -0.76 -12.56
C PHE A 328 -4.13 -1.48 -13.39
N ASN A 329 -3.87 -1.72 -14.68
CA ASN A 329 -4.83 -2.35 -15.59
C ASN A 329 -5.17 -3.80 -15.22
N THR A 330 -4.32 -4.44 -14.40
CA THR A 330 -4.51 -5.82 -13.96
C THR A 330 -4.67 -5.93 -12.44
N ILE A 331 -4.96 -4.82 -11.75
CA ILE A 331 -5.00 -4.75 -10.28
C ILE A 331 -6.00 -5.75 -9.67
N ASP A 332 -7.15 -5.95 -10.33
CA ASP A 332 -8.22 -6.87 -9.90
C ASP A 332 -7.76 -8.35 -9.91
N SER A 333 -6.78 -8.68 -10.75
CA SER A 333 -6.22 -10.02 -10.90
C SER A 333 -4.99 -10.27 -10.03
N PHE A 334 -4.45 -9.23 -9.39
CA PHE A 334 -3.26 -9.34 -8.55
C PHE A 334 -3.52 -10.26 -7.36
N ASP A 335 -2.59 -11.18 -7.12
CA ASP A 335 -2.67 -12.13 -6.01
C ASP A 335 -1.49 -11.92 -5.05
N PRO A 336 -1.69 -11.31 -3.88
CA PRO A 336 -0.62 -11.02 -2.92
C PRO A 336 0.07 -12.28 -2.38
N ASN A 337 -0.53 -13.47 -2.56
CA ASN A 337 0.07 -14.75 -2.16
C ASN A 337 0.97 -15.36 -3.23
N LYS A 338 0.90 -14.88 -4.48
CA LYS A 338 1.75 -15.33 -5.59
C LYS A 338 2.94 -14.42 -5.86
N VAL A 339 3.05 -13.31 -5.14
CA VAL A 339 4.18 -12.38 -5.24
C VAL A 339 5.49 -13.14 -4.97
N PRO A 340 6.53 -12.94 -5.80
CA PRO A 340 7.83 -13.58 -5.61
C PRO A 340 8.38 -13.35 -4.21
N THR A 341 8.87 -14.42 -3.59
CA THR A 341 9.68 -14.35 -2.38
C THR A 341 11.16 -14.42 -2.71
N LEU A 342 11.99 -13.93 -1.79
CA LEU A 342 13.44 -14.05 -1.83
C LEU A 342 13.90 -15.46 -2.20
N GLN A 343 13.38 -16.44 -1.47
CA GLN A 343 13.70 -17.85 -1.66
C GLN A 343 13.27 -18.33 -3.05
N SER A 344 12.07 -17.96 -3.52
CA SER A 344 11.60 -18.38 -4.84
C SER A 344 12.47 -17.85 -6.00
N LEU A 345 13.04 -16.65 -5.83
CA LEU A 345 13.98 -16.06 -6.78
C LEU A 345 15.38 -16.68 -6.69
N GLN A 346 15.82 -17.10 -5.51
CA GLN A 346 17.09 -17.84 -5.39
C GLN A 346 16.98 -19.24 -5.99
N GLU A 347 15.85 -19.91 -5.81
CA GLU A 347 15.54 -21.23 -6.35
C GLU A 347 15.24 -21.23 -7.86
N SER A 348 15.32 -20.07 -8.53
CA SER A 348 15.06 -19.98 -9.98
C SER A 348 13.68 -20.48 -10.39
N LYS A 349 12.66 -20.30 -9.53
CA LYS A 349 11.28 -20.72 -9.85
C LYS A 349 10.76 -19.90 -11.02
N LEU A 350 10.44 -20.59 -12.10
CA LEU A 350 10.08 -20.00 -13.39
C LEU A 350 9.00 -18.91 -13.26
N LEU A 351 7.88 -19.23 -12.60
CA LEU A 351 6.77 -18.28 -12.40
C LEU A 351 7.18 -17.04 -11.59
N SER A 352 8.02 -17.22 -10.57
CA SER A 352 8.53 -16.12 -9.74
C SER A 352 9.45 -15.21 -10.54
N PHE A 353 10.27 -15.77 -11.43
CA PHE A 353 11.12 -14.98 -12.34
C PHE A 353 10.31 -14.20 -13.37
N TYR A 354 9.29 -14.82 -13.98
CA TYR A 354 8.41 -14.10 -14.91
C TYR A 354 7.73 -12.92 -14.22
N SER A 355 7.05 -13.17 -13.09
CA SER A 355 6.38 -12.10 -12.34
C SER A 355 7.35 -10.99 -11.90
N PHE A 356 8.57 -11.33 -11.49
CA PHE A 356 9.58 -10.36 -11.14
C PHE A 356 10.06 -9.55 -12.35
N ASN A 357 10.37 -10.20 -13.46
CA ASN A 357 10.81 -9.51 -14.68
C ASN A 357 9.71 -8.60 -15.26
N ASP A 358 8.45 -9.04 -15.25
CA ASP A 358 7.31 -8.21 -15.66
C ASP A 358 7.22 -6.93 -14.81
N SER A 359 7.51 -7.04 -13.51
CA SER A 359 7.52 -5.88 -12.60
C SER A 359 8.71 -4.94 -12.86
N ILE A 360 9.87 -5.48 -13.28
CA ILE A 360 11.02 -4.68 -13.71
C ILE A 360 10.72 -3.94 -15.01
N GLU A 361 10.07 -4.59 -15.97
CA GLU A 361 9.69 -3.97 -17.23
C GLU A 361 8.64 -2.87 -17.02
N LEU A 362 7.62 -3.14 -16.20
CA LEU A 362 6.63 -2.14 -15.79
C LEU A 362 7.32 -0.92 -15.17
N PHE A 363 8.24 -1.15 -14.24
CA PHE A 363 9.00 -0.09 -13.60
C PHE A 363 9.86 0.67 -14.62
N SER A 364 10.59 -0.02 -15.50
CA SER A 364 11.41 0.60 -16.52
C SER A 364 10.61 1.53 -17.43
N ARG A 365 9.39 1.14 -17.84
CA ARG A 365 8.48 1.99 -18.63
C ARG A 365 8.06 3.22 -17.83
N PHE A 366 7.63 3.02 -16.58
CA PHE A 366 7.26 4.11 -15.67
C PHE A 366 8.41 5.11 -15.45
N VAL A 367 9.64 4.64 -15.21
CA VAL A 367 10.84 5.48 -15.04
C VAL A 367 11.10 6.30 -16.30
N LYS A 368 10.98 5.70 -17.48
CA LYS A 368 11.17 6.42 -18.76
C LYS A 368 10.13 7.50 -19.00
N GLU A 369 8.88 7.27 -18.59
CA GLU A 369 7.76 8.19 -18.79
C GLU A 369 7.72 9.31 -17.75
N SER A 370 8.10 9.03 -16.50
CA SER A 370 7.99 9.98 -15.37
C SER A 370 9.15 10.95 -15.20
N ILE A 371 10.27 10.75 -15.91
CA ILE A 371 11.47 11.61 -15.82
C ILE A 371 11.64 12.51 -17.05
N GLN A 372 10.78 12.36 -18.07
CA GLN A 372 10.68 13.34 -19.17
C GLN A 372 10.08 14.64 -18.62
#